data_AF-A0AAV9T196-F1
#
_entry.id   AF-A0AAV9T196-F1
#
_cell.length_a   1.000
_cell.length_b   1.000
_cell.length_c   1.000
_cell.angle_alpha   90.00
_cell.angle_beta   90.00
_cell.angle_gamma   90.00
#
_symmetry.space_group_name_H-M   'P 1'
#
loop_
_entity.id
_entity.type
_entity.pdbx_description
1 polymer ?
#
loop_
_entity_poly.entity_id
_entity_poly.type
_entity_poly.pdbx_seq_one_letter_code
_entity_poly.pdbx_strand_id
1 'polypeptide(L)'
;MPTLPATSSTKHEFCWDLISSWMTECNSSHRDCASPHPYWSPTRLIDVRDYERGLVHLIDTAGKSERSMPYVALSHCWGKKHFKIMNQSNKRDFEAGFAVQDLPPNFQDALYATKRLGFRYIWIDSLCIIQGSDDWRTQAPLMNKVYRNSSLTLAATASPDAYGGLFRDRDPYDIIPPELEIPMGIKGRVENVKCSVIPMSLWASEVRNGPLNKRAWVVQERLLAPRTVHFCNQQIFWECCQLEACEVFPQGIPKHFFEDYEATYELQGFKNWERAVRSIRTGGEKDSRLPEYQSPYELWQFILSEYMACGLTNPGDKFVALSGIAKEFSRVLQDEYVAGLWRGDFINCLLWYVNDRALLGDAPDVKRPESYRSPSWSWASIDGSVTHPIVFELAGDYAEILDVSIEPSGGDLVGGLRRAQITACGRLIRIPRPTHFNWNSMHYFGTFHPDVREEIVDTTYFCLPLRELGVDGPYHSLWGLVIVPAGSDTRQDTHPRTFKRVGIFRIDTGEPLEHLTQRKPEGWKDTEKTAWFDEDIPMSEFLLI
;
A
#
# COMPACT_ATOMS: atom_id res chain seq x y z
N MET A 1 16.06 -24.40 16.98
CA MET A 1 16.33 -23.24 16.10
C MET A 1 17.81 -23.24 15.72
N PRO A 2 18.23 -22.61 14.62
CA PRO A 2 19.66 -22.40 14.35
C PRO A 2 20.29 -21.67 15.53
N THR A 3 21.50 -22.04 15.93
CA THR A 3 22.27 -21.28 16.91
C THR A 3 22.74 -19.99 16.26
N LEU A 4 22.06 -18.87 16.56
CA LEU A 4 22.51 -17.55 16.13
C LEU A 4 23.84 -17.21 16.79
N PRO A 5 24.83 -16.70 16.04
CA PRO A 5 26.04 -16.18 16.64
C PRO A 5 25.75 -14.91 17.42
N ALA A 6 26.39 -14.77 18.58
CA ALA A 6 26.30 -13.55 19.37
C ALA A 6 27.03 -12.40 18.65
N THR A 7 26.27 -11.56 17.96
CA THR A 7 26.80 -10.51 17.08
C THR A 7 26.37 -9.14 17.60
N SER A 8 27.35 -8.29 17.90
CA SER A 8 27.13 -6.98 18.53
C SER A 8 26.76 -5.86 17.56
N SER A 9 26.62 -6.16 16.27
CA SER A 9 26.30 -5.15 15.25
C SER A 9 25.71 -5.80 13.99
N THR A 10 24.81 -5.11 13.31
CA THR A 10 24.28 -5.50 11.99
C THR A 10 25.32 -5.38 10.86
N LYS A 11 26.50 -4.81 11.14
CA LYS A 11 27.66 -4.78 10.22
C LYS A 11 28.54 -6.02 10.30
N HIS A 12 28.27 -6.94 11.24
CA HIS A 12 29.10 -8.11 11.49
C HIS A 12 29.23 -9.04 10.26
N GLU A 13 30.35 -9.76 10.14
CA GLU A 13 30.65 -10.66 9.00
C GLU A 13 29.52 -11.66 8.71
N PHE A 14 28.98 -12.27 9.76
CA PHE A 14 27.80 -13.14 9.71
C PHE A 14 26.62 -12.55 8.92
N CYS A 15 26.33 -11.26 9.09
CA CYS A 15 25.23 -10.60 8.38
C CYS A 15 25.49 -10.53 6.87
N TRP A 16 26.74 -10.31 6.45
CA TRP A 16 27.14 -10.30 5.04
C TRP A 16 27.08 -11.69 4.41
N ASP A 17 27.52 -12.71 5.14
CA ASP A 17 27.41 -14.11 4.72
C ASP A 17 25.94 -14.51 4.54
N LEU A 18 25.08 -14.09 5.47
CA LEU A 18 23.65 -14.36 5.43
C LEU A 18 22.97 -13.68 4.24
N ILE A 19 23.25 -12.38 3.99
CA ILE A 19 22.75 -11.67 2.80
C ILE A 19 23.20 -12.36 1.52
N SER A 20 24.46 -12.80 1.46
CA SER A 20 25.02 -13.49 0.29
C SER A 20 24.36 -14.86 0.06
N SER A 21 24.04 -15.57 1.14
CA SER A 21 23.30 -16.84 1.09
C SER A 21 21.90 -16.64 0.53
N TRP A 22 21.14 -15.67 1.07
CA TRP A 22 19.80 -15.35 0.58
C TRP A 22 19.78 -14.92 -0.89
N MET A 23 20.75 -14.09 -1.31
CA MET A 23 20.94 -13.71 -2.71
C MET A 23 21.19 -14.93 -3.60
N THR A 24 22.06 -15.84 -3.18
CA THR A 24 22.42 -17.05 -3.94
C THR A 24 21.24 -18.02 -4.07
N GLU A 25 20.53 -18.27 -2.98
CA GLU A 25 19.32 -19.09 -2.98
C GLU A 25 18.26 -18.47 -3.90
N CYS A 26 17.94 -17.19 -3.71
CA CYS A 26 16.95 -16.50 -4.52
C CYS A 26 17.29 -16.51 -6.01
N ASN A 27 18.56 -16.29 -6.39
CA ASN A 27 18.97 -16.31 -7.79
C ASN A 27 18.92 -17.71 -8.42
N SER A 28 19.07 -18.77 -7.64
CA SER A 28 19.13 -20.15 -8.15
C SER A 28 17.77 -20.85 -8.16
N SER A 29 16.87 -20.53 -7.23
CA SER A 29 15.61 -21.26 -7.04
C SER A 29 14.35 -20.40 -7.22
N HIS A 30 14.43 -19.07 -7.05
CA HIS A 30 13.23 -18.21 -7.04
C HIS A 30 12.94 -17.58 -8.41
N ARG A 31 12.14 -18.30 -9.22
CA ARG A 31 11.76 -17.86 -10.58
C ARG A 31 10.99 -16.53 -10.61
N ASP A 32 10.19 -16.27 -9.58
CA ASP A 32 9.38 -15.05 -9.50
C ASP A 32 10.26 -13.79 -9.23
N CYS A 33 11.52 -13.98 -8.82
CA CYS A 33 12.47 -12.90 -8.52
C CYS A 33 13.39 -12.53 -9.69
N ALA A 34 13.20 -13.15 -10.87
CA ALA A 34 14.00 -12.86 -12.06
C ALA A 34 13.63 -11.47 -12.63
N SER A 35 14.64 -10.69 -13.04
CA SER A 35 14.40 -9.39 -13.66
C SER A 35 13.67 -9.56 -15.00
N PRO A 36 12.53 -8.88 -15.23
CA PRO A 36 11.82 -8.95 -16.50
C PRO A 36 12.56 -8.22 -17.63
N HIS A 37 13.47 -7.29 -17.31
CA HIS A 37 14.23 -6.51 -18.29
C HIS A 37 15.72 -6.49 -17.92
N PRO A 38 16.47 -7.59 -18.15
CA PRO A 38 17.85 -7.74 -17.68
C PRO A 38 18.86 -6.76 -18.33
N TYR A 39 18.45 -6.12 -19.43
CA TYR A 39 19.24 -5.12 -20.16
C TYR A 39 18.81 -3.67 -19.89
N TRP A 40 17.71 -3.48 -19.17
CA TRP A 40 17.26 -2.14 -18.80
C TRP A 40 18.09 -1.64 -17.61
N SER A 41 18.47 -0.37 -17.64
CA SER A 41 19.09 0.33 -16.53
C SER A 41 18.49 1.72 -16.36
N PRO A 42 18.62 2.35 -15.17
CA PRO A 42 18.35 3.77 -15.00
C PRO A 42 19.17 4.63 -15.97
N THR A 43 18.83 5.91 -16.12
CA THR A 43 19.58 6.84 -16.98
C THR A 43 20.96 7.17 -16.43
N ARG A 44 21.12 7.11 -15.11
CA ARG A 44 22.39 7.35 -14.40
C ARG A 44 22.56 6.41 -13.23
N LEU A 45 23.80 6.06 -12.93
CA LEU A 45 24.20 5.24 -11.79
C LEU A 45 25.45 5.83 -11.14
N ILE A 46 25.69 5.51 -9.88
CA ILE A 46 26.95 5.77 -9.19
C ILE A 46 27.85 4.53 -9.34
N ASP A 47 29.04 4.71 -9.90
CA ASP A 47 30.08 3.71 -10.08
C ASP A 47 31.06 3.74 -8.91
N VAL A 48 31.17 2.61 -8.20
CA VAL A 48 32.04 2.43 -7.02
C VAL A 48 33.40 1.83 -7.34
N ARG A 49 33.85 1.86 -8.61
CA ARG A 49 35.17 1.35 -9.03
C ARG A 49 36.35 1.91 -8.24
N ASP A 50 36.29 3.19 -7.86
CA ASP A 50 37.37 3.92 -7.18
C ASP A 50 37.10 4.11 -5.69
N TYR A 51 36.18 3.32 -5.11
CA TYR A 51 35.78 3.41 -3.71
C TYR A 51 36.96 3.28 -2.73
N GLU A 52 37.95 2.42 -3.05
CA GLU A 52 39.17 2.25 -2.23
C GLU A 52 40.04 3.51 -2.17
N ARG A 53 39.86 4.44 -3.13
CA ARG A 53 40.51 5.76 -3.14
C ARG A 53 39.66 6.82 -2.44
N GLY A 54 38.52 6.44 -1.86
CA GLY A 54 37.55 7.34 -1.25
C GLY A 54 36.68 8.11 -2.25
N LEU A 55 36.64 7.69 -3.52
CA LEU A 55 35.93 8.40 -4.60
C LEU A 55 34.86 7.53 -5.27
N VAL A 56 33.81 8.17 -5.74
CA VAL A 56 32.75 7.56 -6.56
C VAL A 56 32.39 8.49 -7.72
N HIS A 57 31.81 7.93 -8.79
CA HIS A 57 31.54 8.66 -10.02
C HIS A 57 30.11 8.46 -10.48
N LEU A 58 29.44 9.54 -10.88
CA LEU A 58 28.23 9.45 -11.66
C LEU A 58 28.58 9.00 -13.08
N ILE A 59 27.86 8.02 -13.60
CA ILE A 59 27.95 7.60 -14.99
C ILE A 59 26.61 7.75 -15.68
N ASP A 60 26.63 8.21 -16.93
CA ASP A 60 25.47 8.16 -17.81
C ASP A 60 25.35 6.75 -18.41
N THR A 61 24.18 6.17 -18.28
CA THR A 61 23.82 4.83 -18.76
C THR A 61 22.72 4.86 -19.83
N ALA A 62 22.22 6.05 -20.20
CA ALA A 62 21.26 6.18 -21.28
C ALA A 62 21.81 5.62 -22.59
N GLY A 63 21.01 4.80 -23.27
CA GLY A 63 21.38 4.19 -24.56
C GLY A 63 22.41 3.04 -24.50
N LYS A 64 22.85 2.62 -23.31
CA LYS A 64 23.81 1.49 -23.15
C LYS A 64 23.12 0.11 -23.04
N SER A 65 21.98 -0.07 -23.71
CA SER A 65 21.07 -1.22 -23.57
C SER A 65 21.61 -2.56 -24.07
N GLU A 66 22.82 -2.62 -24.62
CA GLU A 66 23.41 -3.86 -25.15
C GLU A 66 24.11 -4.71 -24.07
N ARG A 67 24.33 -4.16 -22.87
CA ARG A 67 25.00 -4.87 -21.77
C ARG A 67 24.17 -4.82 -20.51
N SER A 68 24.00 -5.97 -19.86
CA SER A 68 23.42 -6.01 -18.53
C SER A 68 24.32 -5.23 -17.57
N MET A 69 23.71 -4.36 -16.78
CA MET A 69 24.39 -3.57 -15.74
C MET A 69 23.72 -3.83 -14.40
N PRO A 70 24.06 -4.92 -13.69
CA PRO A 70 23.53 -5.19 -12.36
C PRO A 70 23.85 -4.04 -11.40
N TYR A 71 22.82 -3.54 -10.70
CA TYR A 71 22.96 -2.44 -9.76
C TYR A 71 22.13 -2.67 -8.50
N VAL A 72 22.57 -2.02 -7.44
CA VAL A 72 21.86 -1.92 -6.17
C VAL A 72 21.03 -0.64 -6.17
N ALA A 73 19.84 -0.63 -5.56
CA ALA A 73 19.11 0.60 -5.29
C ALA A 73 19.13 0.90 -3.78
N LEU A 74 19.20 2.18 -3.40
CA LEU A 74 19.01 2.61 -2.03
C LEU A 74 17.57 3.13 -1.82
N SER A 75 16.88 2.59 -0.82
CA SER A 75 15.64 3.15 -0.28
C SER A 75 15.96 3.79 1.08
N HIS A 76 15.75 5.11 1.21
CA HIS A 76 16.08 5.84 2.43
C HIS A 76 15.20 7.07 2.67
N CYS A 77 15.11 7.51 3.93
CA CYS A 77 14.51 8.79 4.29
C CYS A 77 15.51 9.93 4.03
N TRP A 78 15.07 11.00 3.37
CA TRP A 78 15.89 12.20 3.19
C TRP A 78 15.99 13.00 4.50
N GLY A 79 14.87 13.15 5.20
CA GLY A 79 14.77 14.03 6.38
C GLY A 79 14.80 15.52 6.01
N LYS A 80 14.97 16.38 7.02
CA LYS A 80 14.94 17.84 6.86
C LYS A 80 16.31 18.50 6.69
N LYS A 81 17.39 17.76 6.98
CA LYS A 81 18.76 18.28 6.91
C LYS A 81 19.22 18.35 5.46
N HIS A 82 19.92 19.41 5.08
CA HIS A 82 20.55 19.51 3.78
C HIS A 82 21.73 18.55 3.67
N PHE A 83 21.83 17.87 2.53
CA PHE A 83 22.96 17.03 2.16
C PHE A 83 23.27 17.22 0.68
N LYS A 84 24.40 16.67 0.23
CA LYS A 84 24.87 16.77 -1.16
C LYS A 84 23.87 16.07 -2.11
N ILE A 85 23.30 16.84 -3.03
CA ILE A 85 22.39 16.37 -4.08
C ILE A 85 22.92 16.74 -5.46
N MET A 86 22.54 15.99 -6.49
CA MET A 86 22.88 16.32 -7.87
C MET A 86 21.93 17.39 -8.42
N ASN A 87 22.48 18.42 -9.05
CA ASN A 87 21.74 19.44 -9.78
C ASN A 87 22.48 19.79 -11.08
N GLN A 88 21.94 20.72 -11.86
CA GLN A 88 22.51 21.04 -13.17
C GLN A 88 23.93 21.65 -13.07
N SER A 89 24.22 22.41 -12.01
CA SER A 89 25.50 23.11 -11.87
C SER A 89 26.63 22.20 -11.41
N ASN A 90 26.34 21.15 -10.63
CA ASN A 90 27.35 20.25 -10.08
C ASN A 90 27.45 18.88 -10.79
N LYS A 91 26.65 18.62 -11.83
CA LYS A 91 26.67 17.35 -12.59
C LYS A 91 28.07 16.95 -13.07
N ARG A 92 28.84 17.90 -13.59
CA ARG A 92 30.20 17.63 -14.09
C ARG A 92 31.16 17.19 -12.97
N ASP A 93 31.00 17.74 -11.77
CA ASP A 93 31.81 17.36 -10.61
C ASP A 93 31.47 15.92 -10.18
N PHE A 94 30.18 15.56 -10.25
CA PHE A 94 29.72 14.21 -9.99
C PHE A 94 30.29 13.20 -10.99
N GLU A 95 30.39 13.57 -12.27
CA GLU A 95 31.00 12.74 -13.32
C GLU A 95 32.52 12.61 -13.18
N ALA A 96 33.20 13.72 -12.84
CA ALA A 96 34.65 13.75 -12.64
C ALA A 96 35.09 12.92 -11.43
N GLY A 97 34.24 12.82 -10.40
CA GLY A 97 34.45 12.04 -9.20
C GLY A 97 34.33 12.88 -7.94
N PHE A 98 33.66 12.34 -6.91
CA PHE A 98 33.42 13.03 -5.65
C PHE A 98 33.68 12.14 -4.45
N ALA A 99 34.05 12.76 -3.33
CA ALA A 99 34.46 12.06 -2.12
C ALA A 99 33.28 11.40 -1.40
N VAL A 100 33.46 10.15 -0.99
CA VAL A 100 32.45 9.38 -0.23
C VAL A 100 32.16 10.05 1.11
N GLN A 101 33.19 10.58 1.78
CA GLN A 101 33.07 11.24 3.08
C GLN A 101 32.19 12.51 3.06
N ASP A 102 31.97 13.13 1.89
CA ASP A 102 31.09 14.29 1.74
C ASP A 102 29.60 13.91 1.78
N LEU A 103 29.29 12.62 1.68
CA LEU A 103 27.93 12.10 1.61
C LEU A 103 27.40 11.81 3.01
N PRO A 104 26.08 11.86 3.22
CA PRO A 104 25.51 11.52 4.52
C PRO A 104 25.70 10.02 4.85
N PRO A 105 25.70 9.64 6.14
CA PRO A 105 25.91 8.28 6.62
C PRO A 105 25.15 7.17 5.88
N ASN A 106 23.87 7.34 5.55
CA ASN A 106 23.12 6.32 4.79
C ASN A 106 23.79 6.02 3.44
N PHE A 107 24.41 7.01 2.81
CA PHE A 107 24.98 6.86 1.48
C PHE A 107 26.36 6.21 1.59
N GLN A 108 27.16 6.63 2.58
CA GLN A 108 28.45 6.01 2.85
C GLN A 108 28.29 4.51 3.15
N ASP A 109 27.35 4.17 4.02
CA ASP A 109 27.07 2.77 4.37
C ASP A 109 26.50 1.99 3.18
N ALA A 110 25.62 2.58 2.37
CA ALA A 110 25.09 1.93 1.18
C ALA A 110 26.16 1.68 0.10
N LEU A 111 27.11 2.61 -0.07
CA LEU A 111 28.26 2.44 -0.96
C LEU A 111 29.19 1.34 -0.47
N TYR A 112 29.47 1.30 0.83
CA TYR A 112 30.20 0.21 1.48
C TYR A 112 29.51 -1.13 1.25
N ALA A 113 28.21 -1.23 1.54
CA ALA A 113 27.41 -2.44 1.36
C ALA A 113 27.40 -2.92 -0.11
N THR A 114 27.24 -1.98 -1.05
CA THR A 114 27.27 -2.26 -2.50
C THR A 114 28.58 -2.91 -2.89
N LYS A 115 29.71 -2.32 -2.49
CA LYS A 115 31.05 -2.85 -2.77
C LYS A 115 31.25 -4.21 -2.08
N ARG A 116 30.84 -4.33 -0.82
CA ARG A 116 31.00 -5.54 0.01
C ARG A 116 30.26 -6.75 -0.56
N LEU A 117 29.10 -6.52 -1.16
CA LEU A 117 28.27 -7.53 -1.83
C LEU A 117 28.69 -7.80 -3.29
N GLY A 118 29.78 -7.19 -3.75
CA GLY A 118 30.34 -7.44 -5.09
C GLY A 118 29.68 -6.67 -6.22
N PHE A 119 28.84 -5.67 -5.93
CA PHE A 119 28.24 -4.82 -6.95
C PHE A 119 29.14 -3.62 -7.27
N ARG A 120 29.09 -3.19 -8.54
CA ARG A 120 29.81 -2.01 -9.03
C ARG A 120 28.96 -0.75 -9.07
N TYR A 121 27.65 -0.90 -9.21
CA TYR A 121 26.75 0.24 -9.43
C TYR A 121 25.69 0.31 -8.34
N ILE A 122 25.43 1.53 -7.87
CA ILE A 122 24.29 1.84 -7.02
C ILE A 122 23.46 2.99 -7.61
N TRP A 123 22.15 2.93 -7.45
CA TRP A 123 21.24 4.02 -7.73
C TRP A 123 20.77 4.66 -6.41
N ILE A 124 20.93 5.97 -6.29
CA ILE A 124 20.44 6.79 -5.18
C ILE A 124 19.71 7.98 -5.80
N ASP A 125 18.43 8.15 -5.52
CA ASP A 125 17.53 9.14 -6.13
C ASP A 125 18.13 10.56 -6.18
N SER A 126 18.60 11.05 -5.05
CA SER A 126 19.17 12.39 -4.87
C SER A 126 20.50 12.60 -5.59
N LEU A 127 21.20 11.53 -5.97
CA LEU A 127 22.47 11.57 -6.71
C LEU A 127 22.31 11.19 -8.19
N CYS A 128 21.24 10.47 -8.55
CA CYS A 128 20.98 9.97 -9.90
C CYS A 128 19.83 10.70 -10.63
N ILE A 129 19.14 11.64 -9.96
CA ILE A 129 18.15 12.55 -10.56
C ILE A 129 18.63 13.99 -10.39
N ILE A 130 18.54 14.81 -11.44
CA ILE A 130 18.93 16.23 -11.41
C ILE A 130 17.84 17.00 -10.67
N GLN A 131 18.12 17.35 -9.41
CA GLN A 131 17.20 18.05 -8.53
C GLN A 131 16.96 19.49 -8.99
N GLY A 132 15.73 19.99 -8.78
CA GLY A 132 15.33 21.34 -9.17
C GLY A 132 15.23 21.56 -10.69
N SER A 133 15.04 20.49 -11.47
CA SER A 133 14.91 20.54 -12.94
C SER A 133 13.74 19.70 -13.44
N ASP A 134 13.38 19.85 -14.71
CA ASP A 134 12.35 19.04 -15.38
C ASP A 134 12.73 17.55 -15.51
N ASP A 135 13.98 17.18 -15.19
CA ASP A 135 14.42 15.78 -15.14
C ASP A 135 13.55 14.96 -14.18
N TRP A 136 13.08 15.54 -13.07
CA TRP A 136 12.13 14.87 -12.16
C TRP A 136 10.88 14.35 -12.90
N ARG A 137 10.32 15.14 -13.81
CA ARG A 137 9.13 14.76 -14.60
C ARG A 137 9.40 13.56 -15.51
N THR A 138 10.66 13.34 -15.88
CA THR A 138 11.10 12.21 -16.71
C THR A 138 11.49 11.00 -15.86
N GLN A 139 12.12 11.22 -14.71
CA GLN A 139 12.62 10.14 -13.83
C GLN A 139 11.55 9.58 -12.90
N ALA A 140 10.65 10.40 -12.36
CA ALA A 140 9.61 9.95 -11.43
C ALA A 140 8.72 8.83 -12.03
N PRO A 141 8.26 8.92 -13.30
CA PRO A 141 7.52 7.82 -13.94
C PRO A 141 8.35 6.55 -14.17
N LEU A 142 9.68 6.61 -14.08
CA LEU A 142 10.59 5.47 -14.26
C LEU A 142 10.98 4.81 -12.94
N MET A 143 10.62 5.39 -11.78
CA MET A 143 10.93 4.85 -10.45
C MET A 143 10.50 3.38 -10.33
N ASN A 144 9.36 3.03 -10.92
CA ASN A 144 8.87 1.66 -10.93
C ASN A 144 9.86 0.70 -11.61
N LYS A 145 10.46 1.10 -12.74
CA LYS A 145 11.48 0.33 -13.45
C LYS A 145 12.81 0.31 -12.69
N VAL A 146 13.19 1.40 -12.02
CA VAL A 146 14.41 1.49 -11.21
C VAL A 146 14.42 0.43 -10.12
N TYR A 147 13.36 0.32 -9.32
CA TYR A 147 13.33 -0.69 -8.25
C TYR A 147 13.09 -2.09 -8.82
N ARG A 148 12.19 -2.23 -9.81
CA ARG A 148 11.85 -3.53 -10.40
C ARG A 148 13.00 -4.25 -11.08
N ASN A 149 13.92 -3.52 -11.70
CA ASN A 149 15.06 -4.13 -12.39
C ASN A 149 16.36 -4.08 -11.55
N SER A 150 16.30 -3.57 -10.32
CA SER A 150 17.44 -3.63 -9.40
C SER A 150 17.79 -5.07 -9.05
N SER A 151 19.08 -5.36 -8.87
CA SER A 151 19.53 -6.68 -8.42
C SER A 151 19.25 -6.89 -6.93
N LEU A 152 19.32 -5.81 -6.16
CA LEU A 152 19.03 -5.77 -4.73
C LEU A 152 18.66 -4.33 -4.34
N THR A 153 17.67 -4.16 -3.46
CA THR A 153 17.42 -2.89 -2.77
C THR A 153 17.95 -2.96 -1.35
N LEU A 154 18.80 -1.99 -0.97
CA LEU A 154 19.18 -1.76 0.42
C LEU A 154 18.20 -0.78 1.03
N ALA A 155 17.50 -1.18 2.08
CA ALA A 155 16.52 -0.35 2.77
C ALA A 155 17.07 0.09 4.12
N ALA A 156 17.33 1.40 4.27
CA ALA A 156 17.74 2.02 5.53
C ALA A 156 16.54 2.14 6.49
N THR A 157 15.97 1.00 6.87
CA THR A 157 14.62 0.88 7.42
C THR A 157 14.48 1.57 8.77
N ALA A 158 15.50 1.44 9.62
CA ALA A 158 15.58 2.08 10.94
C ALA A 158 15.96 3.57 10.91
N SER A 159 16.29 4.15 9.75
CA SER A 159 16.84 5.50 9.68
C SER A 159 15.78 6.53 9.26
N PRO A 160 15.42 7.48 10.14
CA PRO A 160 14.36 8.47 9.86
C PRO A 160 14.82 9.61 8.94
N ASP A 161 16.13 9.73 8.69
CA ASP A 161 16.73 10.70 7.79
C ASP A 161 18.00 10.14 7.13
N ALA A 162 18.67 10.96 6.31
CA ALA A 162 19.87 10.57 5.57
C ALA A 162 21.09 10.29 6.47
N TYR A 163 21.06 10.71 7.73
CA TYR A 163 22.19 10.69 8.65
C TYR A 163 22.13 9.58 9.71
N GLY A 164 21.12 8.71 9.65
CA GLY A 164 20.99 7.59 10.58
C GLY A 164 22.01 6.45 10.36
N GLY A 165 22.57 6.29 9.16
CA GLY A 165 23.35 5.12 8.76
C GLY A 165 22.47 3.90 8.42
N LEU A 166 23.06 2.84 7.87
CA LEU A 166 22.38 1.54 7.74
C LEU A 166 22.62 0.68 8.97
N PHE A 167 23.82 0.74 9.54
CA PHE A 167 24.23 -0.21 10.58
C PHE A 167 23.82 0.23 11.99
N ARG A 168 23.65 -0.77 12.86
CA ARG A 168 23.24 -0.61 14.26
C ARG A 168 24.11 -1.50 15.13
N ASP A 169 24.65 -0.92 16.19
CA ASP A 169 25.18 -1.70 17.31
C ASP A 169 24.01 -2.18 18.16
N ARG A 170 24.16 -3.37 18.74
CA ARG A 170 23.10 -4.07 19.49
C ARG A 170 23.68 -4.96 20.57
N ASP A 171 22.86 -5.31 21.55
CA ASP A 171 23.16 -6.45 22.40
C ASP A 171 22.80 -7.74 21.62
N PRO A 172 23.70 -8.72 21.48
CA PRO A 172 23.35 -10.01 20.89
C PRO A 172 22.12 -10.68 21.51
N TYR A 173 21.86 -10.46 22.80
CA TYR A 173 20.70 -11.03 23.51
C TYR A 173 19.37 -10.39 23.12
N ASP A 174 19.37 -9.24 22.42
CA ASP A 174 18.14 -8.64 21.89
C ASP A 174 17.52 -9.50 20.77
N ILE A 175 18.36 -10.26 20.06
CA ILE A 175 17.94 -11.08 18.92
C ILE A 175 18.01 -12.58 19.18
N ILE A 176 18.84 -13.04 20.12
CA ILE A 176 18.92 -14.45 20.49
C ILE A 176 17.70 -14.80 21.33
N PRO A 177 16.76 -15.62 20.83
CA PRO A 177 15.54 -15.92 21.57
C PRO A 177 15.87 -16.71 22.84
N PRO A 178 15.36 -16.29 24.01
CA PRO A 178 15.62 -17.02 25.24
C PRO A 178 15.00 -18.41 25.16
N GLU A 179 15.74 -19.41 25.65
CA GLU A 179 15.27 -20.79 25.76
C GLU A 179 14.64 -21.03 27.13
N LEU A 180 13.45 -21.62 27.14
CA LEU A 180 12.71 -22.04 28.32
C LEU A 180 12.47 -23.55 28.27
N GLU A 181 12.49 -24.21 29.42
CA GLU A 181 12.01 -25.58 29.55
C GLU A 181 10.60 -25.55 30.16
N ILE A 182 9.62 -26.01 29.39
CA ILE A 182 8.21 -26.01 29.77
C ILE A 182 7.72 -27.46 29.91
N PRO A 183 7.17 -27.86 31.07
CA PRO A 183 6.55 -29.18 31.21
C PRO A 183 5.25 -29.23 30.40
N MET A 184 5.19 -30.10 29.40
CA MET A 184 4.02 -30.29 28.54
C MET A 184 3.46 -31.71 28.66
N GLY A 185 2.14 -31.81 28.75
CA GLY A 185 1.43 -33.09 28.70
C GLY A 185 1.33 -33.60 27.25
N ILE A 186 2.18 -34.56 26.88
CA ILE A 186 2.18 -35.18 25.55
C ILE A 186 1.78 -36.64 25.70
N LYS A 187 0.65 -37.03 25.10
CA LYS A 187 0.13 -38.42 25.12
C LYS A 187 0.02 -39.03 26.54
N GLY A 188 -0.40 -38.24 27.52
CA GLY A 188 -0.59 -38.69 28.90
C GLY A 188 0.68 -38.78 29.76
N ARG A 189 1.83 -38.28 29.27
CA ARG A 189 3.08 -38.12 30.03
C ARG A 189 3.46 -36.64 30.08
N VAL A 190 4.08 -36.21 31.18
CA VAL A 190 4.69 -34.88 31.29
C VAL A 190 6.13 -34.98 30.83
N GLU A 191 6.46 -34.24 29.77
CA GLU A 191 7.83 -34.12 29.25
C GLU A 191 8.25 -32.65 29.27
N ASN A 192 9.50 -32.37 29.62
CA ASN A 192 10.05 -31.02 29.53
C ASN A 192 10.40 -30.73 28.06
N VAL A 193 9.72 -29.75 27.47
CA VAL A 193 9.93 -29.31 26.10
C VAL A 193 10.73 -28.02 26.12
N LYS A 194 11.77 -27.95 25.30
CA LYS A 194 12.53 -26.71 25.06
C LYS A 194 11.76 -25.82 24.10
N CYS A 195 11.47 -24.61 24.53
CA CYS A 195 10.74 -23.59 23.77
C CYS A 195 11.57 -22.32 23.67
N SER A 196 11.44 -21.60 22.54
CA SER A 196 12.04 -20.28 22.36
C SER A 196 10.94 -19.21 22.43
N VAL A 197 11.19 -18.10 23.11
CA VAL A 197 10.24 -16.97 23.15
C VAL A 197 10.61 -15.95 22.09
N ILE A 198 9.68 -15.66 21.19
CA ILE A 198 9.91 -14.77 20.06
C ILE A 198 8.71 -13.83 19.94
N PRO A 199 8.92 -12.52 19.78
CA PRO A 199 7.81 -11.60 19.56
C PRO A 199 7.06 -11.96 18.26
N MET A 200 5.75 -12.22 18.35
CA MET A 200 4.95 -12.49 17.15
C MET A 200 4.96 -11.32 16.17
N SER A 201 5.04 -10.09 16.69
CA SER A 201 5.11 -8.85 15.91
C SER A 201 6.51 -8.51 15.37
N LEU A 202 7.45 -9.46 15.32
CA LEU A 202 8.85 -9.24 14.93
C LEU A 202 8.97 -8.48 13.59
N TRP A 203 8.19 -8.87 12.58
CA TRP A 203 8.21 -8.21 11.28
C TRP A 203 7.57 -6.82 11.34
N ALA A 204 6.41 -6.73 11.98
CA ALA A 204 5.66 -5.50 12.19
C ALA A 204 6.53 -4.41 12.84
N SER A 205 7.17 -4.75 13.95
CA SER A 205 7.91 -3.81 14.80
C SER A 205 9.18 -3.30 14.11
N GLU A 206 9.92 -4.18 13.44
CA GLU A 206 11.22 -3.84 12.86
C GLU A 206 11.12 -3.33 11.41
N VAL A 207 10.29 -3.96 10.58
CA VAL A 207 10.17 -3.64 9.16
C VAL A 207 9.03 -2.65 8.94
N ARG A 208 7.78 -3.07 9.16
CA ARG A 208 6.61 -2.27 8.77
C ARG A 208 6.47 -0.96 9.54
N ASN A 209 6.83 -0.97 10.82
CA ASN A 209 6.82 0.21 11.68
C ASN A 209 8.12 1.02 11.62
N GLY A 210 9.12 0.54 10.87
CA GLY A 210 10.35 1.29 10.61
C GLY A 210 10.08 2.64 9.94
N PRO A 211 10.81 3.71 10.31
CA PRO A 211 10.60 5.06 9.77
C PRO A 211 10.51 5.14 8.23
N LEU A 212 11.29 4.31 7.53
CA LEU A 212 11.29 4.25 6.07
C LEU A 212 9.93 3.82 5.51
N ASN A 213 9.35 2.74 6.05
CA ASN A 213 8.12 2.14 5.56
C ASN A 213 6.86 2.94 5.94
N LYS A 214 7.00 4.09 6.61
CA LYS A 214 5.92 5.07 6.81
C LYS A 214 5.81 6.11 5.69
N ARG A 215 6.62 6.01 4.63
CA ARG A 215 6.59 6.94 3.49
C ARG A 215 5.89 6.33 2.29
N ALA A 216 4.98 7.07 1.67
CA ALA A 216 4.10 6.51 0.64
C ALA A 216 4.87 6.09 -0.63
N TRP A 217 5.93 6.81 -0.99
CA TRP A 217 6.83 6.44 -2.08
C TRP A 217 7.52 5.08 -1.87
N VAL A 218 7.84 4.75 -0.61
CA VAL A 218 8.55 3.52 -0.25
C VAL A 218 7.71 2.27 -0.52
N VAL A 219 6.38 2.38 -0.54
CA VAL A 219 5.50 1.27 -0.90
C VAL A 219 5.83 0.76 -2.30
N GLN A 220 6.05 1.66 -3.27
CA GLN A 220 6.46 1.29 -4.62
C GLN A 220 7.90 0.75 -4.66
N GLU A 221 8.81 1.38 -3.92
CA GLU A 221 10.22 0.96 -3.83
C GLU A 221 10.34 -0.49 -3.31
N ARG A 222 9.58 -0.79 -2.25
CA ARG A 222 9.55 -2.09 -1.59
C ARG A 222 8.79 -3.13 -2.42
N LEU A 223 7.57 -2.84 -2.86
CA LEU A 223 6.70 -3.83 -3.51
C LEU A 223 7.23 -4.27 -4.89
N LEU A 224 7.86 -3.36 -5.63
CA LEU A 224 8.34 -3.67 -6.99
C LEU A 224 9.75 -4.25 -7.02
N ALA A 225 10.59 -3.99 -6.02
CA ALA A 225 11.93 -4.57 -5.97
C ALA A 225 11.87 -6.10 -5.85
N PRO A 226 12.61 -6.87 -6.66
CA PRO A 226 12.61 -8.34 -6.54
C PRO A 226 13.18 -8.85 -5.20
N ARG A 227 14.12 -8.10 -4.63
CA ARG A 227 14.86 -8.43 -3.40
C ARG A 227 15.10 -7.16 -2.60
N THR A 228 14.82 -7.18 -1.31
CA THR A 228 15.16 -6.10 -0.37
C THR A 228 15.84 -6.68 0.86
N VAL A 229 16.95 -6.05 1.26
CA VAL A 229 17.53 -6.21 2.60
C VAL A 229 17.14 -4.99 3.41
N HIS A 230 16.43 -5.22 4.51
CA HIS A 230 16.10 -4.19 5.48
C HIS A 230 17.15 -4.17 6.58
N PHE A 231 17.80 -3.02 6.74
CA PHE A 231 18.61 -2.73 7.92
C PHE A 231 17.71 -2.08 8.97
N CYS A 232 17.26 -2.89 9.93
CA CYS A 232 16.37 -2.48 11.03
C CYS A 232 17.16 -2.18 12.31
N ASN A 233 16.46 -1.97 13.44
CA ASN A 233 17.10 -1.57 14.69
C ASN A 233 17.88 -2.72 15.32
N GLN A 234 17.27 -3.91 15.35
CA GLN A 234 17.81 -5.05 16.06
C GLN A 234 18.50 -6.05 15.13
N GLN A 235 17.96 -6.31 13.94
CA GLN A 235 18.54 -7.27 13.00
C GLN A 235 18.31 -6.89 11.55
N ILE A 236 19.01 -7.57 10.65
CA ILE A 236 18.71 -7.49 9.22
C ILE A 236 17.54 -8.42 8.86
N PHE A 237 16.68 -7.94 7.98
CA PHE A 237 15.58 -8.72 7.40
C PHE A 237 15.75 -8.80 5.89
N TRP A 238 15.24 -9.89 5.34
CA TRP A 238 15.23 -10.19 3.92
C TRP A 238 13.79 -10.40 3.46
N GLU A 239 13.46 -9.80 2.33
CA GLU A 239 12.26 -10.17 1.58
C GLU A 239 12.56 -10.23 0.09
N CYS A 240 12.09 -11.29 -0.54
CA CYS A 240 11.98 -11.43 -1.98
C CYS A 240 10.57 -11.95 -2.34
N CYS A 241 10.27 -12.15 -3.62
CA CYS A 241 8.93 -12.61 -4.04
C CYS A 241 8.52 -14.01 -3.52
N GLN A 242 9.42 -14.76 -2.88
CA GLN A 242 9.17 -16.13 -2.43
C GLN A 242 9.67 -16.46 -1.01
N LEU A 243 10.31 -15.51 -0.32
CA LEU A 243 10.88 -15.74 1.01
C LEU A 243 10.99 -14.43 1.79
N GLU A 244 10.36 -14.39 2.97
CA GLU A 244 10.65 -13.47 4.06
C GLU A 244 11.50 -14.17 5.11
N ALA A 245 12.67 -13.62 5.44
CA ALA A 245 13.62 -14.17 6.39
C ALA A 245 14.24 -13.08 7.27
N CYS A 246 14.88 -13.48 8.35
CA CYS A 246 15.65 -12.59 9.21
C CYS A 246 16.82 -13.37 9.83
N GLU A 247 17.66 -12.70 10.61
CA GLU A 247 18.77 -13.38 11.30
C GLU A 247 18.27 -14.53 12.17
N VAL A 248 17.13 -14.35 12.87
CA VAL A 248 16.53 -15.37 13.75
C VAL A 248 15.97 -16.56 12.96
N PHE A 249 15.41 -16.27 11.78
CA PHE A 249 14.80 -17.25 10.90
C PHE A 249 15.42 -17.21 9.50
N PRO A 250 16.67 -17.67 9.35
CA PRO A 250 17.41 -17.52 8.10
C PRO A 250 16.82 -18.35 6.95
N GLN A 251 16.07 -19.41 7.25
CA GLN A 251 15.37 -20.23 6.25
C GLN A 251 13.91 -19.79 6.00
N GLY A 252 13.45 -18.71 6.62
CA GLY A 252 12.10 -18.19 6.47
C GLY A 252 11.35 -18.05 7.77
N ILE A 253 10.65 -16.93 7.92
CA ILE A 253 9.81 -16.64 9.09
C ILE A 253 8.58 -17.56 9.06
N PRO A 254 8.24 -18.25 10.17
CA PRO A 254 7.07 -19.11 10.21
C PRO A 254 5.76 -18.34 9.97
N LYS A 255 4.82 -18.94 9.24
CA LYS A 255 3.58 -18.30 8.79
C LYS A 255 2.73 -17.68 9.91
N HIS A 256 2.66 -18.34 11.06
CA HIS A 256 1.89 -17.87 12.20
C HIS A 256 2.37 -16.52 12.77
N PHE A 257 3.58 -16.06 12.45
CA PHE A 257 4.05 -14.70 12.78
C PHE A 257 3.37 -13.62 11.92
N PHE A 258 2.71 -14.01 10.83
CA PHE A 258 1.95 -13.12 9.94
C PHE A 258 0.42 -13.22 10.16
N GLU A 259 -0.05 -14.18 10.95
CA GLU A 259 -1.47 -14.57 10.99
C GLU A 259 -2.33 -13.91 12.09
N ASP A 260 -1.81 -13.20 13.10
CA ASP A 260 -2.70 -12.69 14.17
C ASP A 260 -2.28 -11.40 14.94
N TYR A 261 -3.10 -10.35 14.81
CA TYR A 261 -3.84 -9.63 15.88
C TYR A 261 -4.65 -8.47 15.26
N GLU A 262 -5.99 -8.61 15.22
CA GLU A 262 -7.11 -7.63 15.12
C GLU A 262 -7.01 -6.24 14.44
N ALA A 263 -5.91 -5.81 13.86
CA ALA A 263 -5.81 -4.48 13.25
C ALA A 263 -5.16 -4.45 11.88
N THR A 264 -4.39 -5.46 11.49
CA THR A 264 -3.63 -5.40 10.24
C THR A 264 -3.18 -6.79 9.82
N TYR A 265 -3.78 -7.36 8.77
CA TYR A 265 -3.21 -8.51 8.07
C TYR A 265 -1.83 -8.10 7.55
N GLU A 266 -0.77 -8.57 8.19
CA GLU A 266 0.58 -8.39 7.65
C GLU A 266 0.81 -9.38 6.53
N LEU A 267 1.37 -8.87 5.45
CA LEU A 267 1.55 -9.62 4.23
C LEU A 267 2.69 -10.61 4.40
N GLN A 268 2.36 -11.86 4.74
CA GLN A 268 3.08 -12.96 4.14
C GLN A 268 2.99 -12.75 2.63
N GLY A 269 4.11 -12.53 1.95
CA GLY A 269 4.11 -12.40 0.51
C GLY A 269 3.72 -11.05 -0.04
N PHE A 270 4.00 -9.93 0.62
CA PHE A 270 3.75 -8.60 0.04
C PHE A 270 4.25 -8.50 -1.41
N LYS A 271 5.47 -9.00 -1.66
CA LYS A 271 6.12 -9.04 -2.99
C LYS A 271 5.59 -10.12 -3.94
N ASN A 272 4.71 -11.03 -3.50
CA ASN A 272 4.18 -12.12 -4.30
C ASN A 272 2.88 -11.77 -5.05
N TRP A 273 2.42 -10.52 -4.95
CA TRP A 273 1.15 -10.04 -5.50
C TRP A 273 0.90 -10.46 -6.95
N GLU A 274 1.92 -10.43 -7.83
CA GLU A 274 1.77 -10.81 -9.24
C GLU A 274 1.39 -12.30 -9.40
N ARG A 275 1.99 -13.17 -8.58
CA ARG A 275 1.65 -14.60 -8.56
C ARG A 275 0.29 -14.84 -7.93
N ALA A 276 -0.06 -14.12 -6.87
CA ALA A 276 -1.39 -14.19 -6.25
C ALA A 276 -2.48 -13.81 -7.27
N VAL A 277 -2.35 -12.67 -7.95
CA VAL A 277 -3.31 -12.26 -9.00
C VAL A 277 -3.40 -13.31 -10.11
N ARG A 278 -2.28 -13.83 -10.60
CA ARG A 278 -2.28 -14.88 -11.64
C ARG A 278 -3.00 -16.14 -11.17
N SER A 279 -2.70 -16.60 -9.95
CA SER A 279 -3.30 -17.81 -9.36
C SER A 279 -4.82 -17.68 -9.27
N ILE A 280 -5.32 -16.53 -8.78
CA ILE A 280 -6.75 -16.26 -8.65
C ILE A 280 -7.40 -16.21 -10.04
N ARG A 281 -6.79 -15.53 -11.01
CA ARG A 281 -7.34 -15.41 -12.38
C ARG A 281 -7.42 -16.74 -13.12
N THR A 282 -6.45 -17.64 -12.93
CA THR A 282 -6.42 -18.92 -13.65
C THR A 282 -7.17 -20.04 -12.95
N GLY A 283 -7.73 -19.79 -11.74
CA GLY A 283 -8.33 -20.83 -10.91
C GLY A 283 -7.34 -21.96 -10.58
N GLY A 284 -6.06 -21.61 -10.43
CA GLY A 284 -4.99 -22.57 -10.17
C GLY A 284 -5.12 -23.24 -8.79
N GLU A 285 -4.37 -24.32 -8.56
CA GLU A 285 -4.29 -24.95 -7.24
C GLU A 285 -3.95 -23.91 -6.16
N LYS A 286 -4.67 -23.96 -5.03
CA LYS A 286 -4.38 -23.13 -3.85
C LYS A 286 -2.96 -23.40 -3.40
N ASP A 287 -2.07 -22.44 -3.63
CA ASP A 287 -0.72 -22.51 -3.10
C ASP A 287 -0.76 -22.10 -1.63
N SER A 288 -0.61 -23.08 -0.74
CA SER A 288 -0.66 -22.86 0.71
C SER A 288 0.36 -21.82 1.21
N ARG A 289 1.36 -21.44 0.42
CA ARG A 289 2.35 -20.40 0.75
C ARG A 289 1.87 -18.98 0.44
N LEU A 290 0.74 -18.81 -0.22
CA LEU A 290 0.14 -17.50 -0.51
C LEU A 290 -0.95 -17.19 0.54
N PRO A 291 -1.16 -15.92 0.89
CA PRO A 291 -2.38 -15.52 1.57
C PRO A 291 -3.59 -15.87 0.70
N GLU A 292 -4.66 -16.34 1.33
CA GLU A 292 -5.92 -16.61 0.63
C GLU A 292 -6.68 -15.29 0.45
N TYR A 293 -6.56 -14.69 -0.74
CA TYR A 293 -7.45 -13.60 -1.18
C TYR A 293 -8.61 -14.20 -1.98
N GLN A 294 -9.83 -13.71 -1.73
CA GLN A 294 -11.03 -14.08 -2.47
C GLN A 294 -11.01 -13.49 -3.89
N SER A 295 -10.38 -12.33 -4.07
CA SER A 295 -10.26 -11.69 -5.39
C SER A 295 -8.95 -10.90 -5.55
N PRO A 296 -8.52 -10.61 -6.80
CA PRO A 296 -7.42 -9.69 -7.04
C PRO A 296 -7.69 -8.27 -6.51
N TYR A 297 -8.96 -7.85 -6.45
CA TYR A 297 -9.35 -6.53 -5.97
C TYR A 297 -9.16 -6.40 -4.47
N GLU A 298 -9.40 -7.47 -3.71
CA GLU A 298 -9.12 -7.53 -2.28
C GLU A 298 -7.62 -7.32 -2.01
N LEU A 299 -6.74 -8.02 -2.76
CA LEU A 299 -5.30 -7.81 -2.70
C LEU A 299 -4.90 -6.36 -3.04
N TRP A 300 -5.55 -5.74 -4.04
CA TRP A 300 -5.32 -4.33 -4.34
C TRP A 300 -5.73 -3.43 -3.16
N GLN A 301 -6.88 -3.68 -2.54
CA GLN A 301 -7.35 -2.92 -1.39
C GLN A 301 -6.37 -3.01 -0.22
N PHE A 302 -5.74 -4.17 0.01
CA PHE A 302 -4.68 -4.30 1.00
C PHE A 302 -3.44 -3.46 0.67
N ILE A 303 -2.97 -3.50 -0.59
CA ILE A 303 -1.85 -2.65 -1.05
C ILE A 303 -2.19 -1.17 -0.84
N LEU A 304 -3.43 -0.78 -1.17
CA LEU A 304 -3.92 0.58 -1.00
C LEU A 304 -3.98 0.99 0.47
N SER A 305 -4.43 0.11 1.37
CA SER A 305 -4.44 0.38 2.81
C SER A 305 -3.03 0.63 3.37
N GLU A 306 -2.03 -0.17 2.96
CA GLU A 306 -0.62 0.07 3.34
C GLU A 306 -0.11 1.41 2.80
N TYR A 307 -0.45 1.74 1.55
CA TYR A 307 -0.14 3.04 0.96
C TYR A 307 -0.79 4.21 1.71
N MET A 308 -2.06 4.06 2.08
CA MET A 308 -2.84 5.12 2.73
C MET A 308 -2.49 5.32 4.20
N ALA A 309 -1.90 4.32 4.85
CA ALA A 309 -1.31 4.46 6.18
C ALA A 309 0.03 5.25 6.16
N CYS A 310 0.59 5.53 4.98
CA CYS A 310 1.85 6.24 4.83
C CYS A 310 1.70 7.76 4.68
N GLY A 311 2.74 8.49 5.09
CA GLY A 311 2.85 9.93 4.91
C GLY A 311 3.41 10.34 3.53
N LEU A 312 2.92 11.47 3.03
CA LEU A 312 3.45 12.19 1.87
C LEU A 312 3.96 13.57 2.30
N THR A 313 5.14 13.96 1.82
CA THR A 313 5.64 15.33 2.00
C THR A 313 4.93 16.32 1.07
N ASN A 314 4.67 15.90 -0.17
CA ASN A 314 3.88 16.66 -1.14
C ASN A 314 2.54 15.94 -1.38
N PRO A 315 1.41 16.50 -0.94
CA PRO A 315 0.10 15.87 -1.15
C PRO A 315 -0.27 15.67 -2.62
N GLY A 316 0.31 16.45 -3.54
CA GLY A 316 0.13 16.29 -4.99
C GLY A 316 0.70 14.99 -5.55
N ASP A 317 1.62 14.33 -4.84
CA ASP A 317 2.25 13.09 -5.30
C ASP A 317 1.37 11.85 -5.10
N LYS A 318 0.15 12.00 -4.58
CA LYS A 318 -0.70 10.88 -4.13
C LYS A 318 -0.94 9.79 -5.18
N PHE A 319 -1.23 10.18 -6.42
CA PHE A 319 -1.33 9.19 -7.50
C PHE A 319 0.04 8.73 -7.98
N VAL A 320 0.97 9.66 -8.15
CA VAL A 320 2.29 9.38 -8.75
C VAL A 320 3.08 8.38 -7.90
N ALA A 321 3.01 8.48 -6.57
CA ALA A 321 3.70 7.58 -5.65
C ALA A 321 3.20 6.13 -5.68
N LEU A 322 1.97 5.88 -6.16
CA LEU A 322 1.39 4.54 -6.34
C LEU A 322 1.33 4.11 -7.82
N SER A 323 1.51 5.05 -8.75
CA SER A 323 1.29 4.87 -10.20
C SER A 323 2.06 3.71 -10.81
N GLY A 324 3.28 3.45 -10.34
CA GLY A 324 4.10 2.33 -10.81
C GLY A 324 3.50 0.98 -10.45
N ILE A 325 2.96 0.85 -9.24
CA ILE A 325 2.24 -0.35 -8.80
C ILE A 325 0.95 -0.48 -9.59
N ALA A 326 0.16 0.60 -9.72
CA ALA A 326 -1.10 0.61 -10.46
C ALA A 326 -0.93 0.14 -11.92
N LYS A 327 0.11 0.62 -12.63
CA LYS A 327 0.42 0.18 -14.00
C LYS A 327 0.70 -1.31 -14.09
N GLU A 328 1.50 -1.83 -13.16
CA GLU A 328 1.86 -3.25 -13.16
C GLU A 328 0.69 -4.13 -12.75
N PHE A 329 -0.10 -3.67 -11.78
CA PHE A 329 -1.31 -4.34 -11.36
C PHE A 329 -2.32 -4.41 -12.52
N SER A 330 -2.58 -3.29 -13.19
CA SER A 330 -3.45 -3.24 -14.39
C SER A 330 -2.97 -4.20 -15.48
N ARG A 331 -1.66 -4.25 -15.75
CA ARG A 331 -1.08 -5.20 -16.71
C ARG A 331 -1.32 -6.65 -16.32
N VAL A 332 -1.22 -7.02 -15.05
CA VAL A 332 -1.42 -8.42 -14.61
C VAL A 332 -2.90 -8.77 -14.47
N LEU A 333 -3.71 -7.84 -13.96
CA LEU A 333 -5.15 -7.99 -13.78
C LEU A 333 -5.89 -7.99 -15.11
N GLN A 334 -5.37 -7.26 -16.12
CA GLN A 334 -6.03 -6.98 -17.40
C GLN A 334 -7.35 -6.22 -17.21
N ASP A 335 -7.32 -5.20 -16.33
CA ASP A 335 -8.45 -4.33 -16.04
C ASP A 335 -8.05 -2.85 -16.09
N GLU A 336 -9.04 -1.98 -16.27
CA GLU A 336 -8.90 -0.54 -16.39
C GLU A 336 -8.83 0.14 -15.01
N TYR A 337 -7.79 0.94 -14.81
CA TYR A 337 -7.62 1.76 -13.60
C TYR A 337 -8.27 3.12 -13.78
N VAL A 338 -9.21 3.46 -12.91
CA VAL A 338 -10.07 4.64 -13.03
C VAL A 338 -10.06 5.41 -11.71
N ALA A 339 -9.29 6.51 -11.70
CA ALA A 339 -9.20 7.44 -10.58
C ALA A 339 -8.93 6.80 -9.20
N GLY A 340 -8.12 5.76 -9.14
CA GLY A 340 -7.86 5.05 -7.87
C GLY A 340 -8.53 3.68 -7.76
N LEU A 341 -9.54 3.41 -8.59
CA LEU A 341 -10.42 2.24 -8.52
C LEU A 341 -10.26 1.36 -9.76
N TRP A 342 -10.87 0.17 -9.76
CA TRP A 342 -10.85 -0.77 -10.87
C TRP A 342 -12.22 -0.90 -11.52
N ARG A 343 -12.29 -0.83 -12.86
CA ARG A 343 -13.56 -0.89 -13.59
C ARG A 343 -14.28 -2.22 -13.38
N GLY A 344 -13.57 -3.34 -13.31
CA GLY A 344 -14.14 -4.67 -13.16
C GLY A 344 -14.77 -4.95 -11.79
N ASP A 345 -14.51 -4.11 -10.78
CA ASP A 345 -15.08 -4.25 -9.42
C ASP A 345 -15.55 -2.91 -8.84
N PHE A 346 -16.03 -2.04 -9.73
CA PHE A 346 -16.16 -0.61 -9.46
C PHE A 346 -17.12 -0.29 -8.31
N ILE A 347 -18.30 -0.95 -8.26
CA ILE A 347 -19.29 -0.78 -7.19
C ILE A 347 -18.68 -1.08 -5.80
N ASN A 348 -17.82 -2.10 -5.70
CA ASN A 348 -17.21 -2.54 -4.45
C ASN A 348 -16.09 -1.60 -4.07
N CYS A 349 -15.31 -1.19 -5.06
CA CYS A 349 -14.26 -0.20 -4.89
C CYS A 349 -14.83 1.14 -4.40
N LEU A 350 -16.10 1.46 -4.69
CA LEU A 350 -16.78 2.64 -4.12
C LEU A 350 -17.13 2.49 -2.63
N LEU A 351 -17.03 1.31 -2.02
CA LEU A 351 -17.35 1.07 -0.61
C LEU A 351 -16.18 1.32 0.35
N TRP A 352 -15.07 1.94 -0.11
CA TRP A 352 -14.02 2.39 0.80
C TRP A 352 -14.59 3.29 1.90
N TYR A 353 -14.01 3.30 3.09
CA TYR A 353 -14.43 4.17 4.19
C TYR A 353 -13.27 4.49 5.14
N VAL A 354 -13.42 5.56 5.92
CA VAL A 354 -12.42 5.97 6.91
C VAL A 354 -12.51 5.08 8.15
N ASN A 355 -11.36 4.61 8.64
CA ASN A 355 -11.29 3.78 9.84
C ASN A 355 -11.80 4.53 11.09
N ASP A 356 -12.63 3.86 11.89
CA ASP A 356 -13.25 4.39 13.11
C ASP A 356 -12.26 5.07 14.05
N ARG A 357 -11.02 4.56 14.19
CA ARG A 357 -9.98 5.18 15.01
C ARG A 357 -9.68 6.62 14.59
N ALA A 358 -9.66 6.91 13.29
CA ALA A 358 -9.46 8.26 12.79
C ALA A 358 -10.71 9.14 13.04
N LEU A 359 -11.90 8.58 12.89
CA LEU A 359 -13.15 9.30 13.12
C LEU A 359 -13.40 9.60 14.60
N LEU A 360 -12.94 8.74 15.52
CA LEU A 360 -13.05 8.89 16.98
C LEU A 360 -11.94 9.77 17.57
N GLY A 361 -10.86 10.02 16.83
CA GLY A 361 -9.76 10.92 17.24
C GLY A 361 -8.56 10.21 17.83
N ASP A 362 -8.50 8.89 17.70
CA ASP A 362 -7.39 8.03 18.11
C ASP A 362 -6.29 7.94 17.03
N ALA A 363 -6.50 8.59 15.87
CA ALA A 363 -5.53 8.69 14.78
C ALA A 363 -5.55 10.11 14.16
N PRO A 364 -4.58 10.48 13.31
CA PRO A 364 -4.54 11.81 12.69
C PRO A 364 -5.84 12.15 11.93
N ASP A 365 -6.24 13.42 12.00
CA ASP A 365 -7.45 13.93 11.34
C ASP A 365 -7.44 13.63 9.83
N VAL A 366 -8.59 13.21 9.31
CA VAL A 366 -8.83 13.06 7.87
C VAL A 366 -9.36 14.37 7.31
N LYS A 367 -8.79 14.85 6.19
CA LYS A 367 -9.16 16.15 5.61
C LYS A 367 -9.25 16.07 4.09
N ARG A 368 -10.13 16.88 3.48
CA ARG A 368 -10.09 17.11 2.03
C ARG A 368 -8.97 18.11 1.70
N PRO A 369 -8.24 17.93 0.60
CA PRO A 369 -7.24 18.89 0.17
C PRO A 369 -7.87 20.20 -0.28
N GLU A 370 -7.17 21.32 -0.07
CA GLU A 370 -7.65 22.66 -0.45
C GLU A 370 -7.87 22.80 -1.96
N SER A 371 -6.98 22.19 -2.76
CA SER A 371 -7.07 22.15 -4.22
C SER A 371 -7.68 20.82 -4.69
N TYR A 372 -8.49 20.87 -5.75
CA TYR A 372 -8.99 19.66 -6.40
C TYR A 372 -7.84 18.72 -6.78
N ARG A 373 -8.00 17.44 -6.46
CA ARG A 373 -7.03 16.37 -6.74
C ARG A 373 -7.69 15.16 -7.40
N SER A 374 -8.85 14.78 -6.90
CA SER A 374 -9.61 13.60 -7.29
C SER A 374 -11.11 13.84 -7.03
N PRO A 375 -12.03 13.18 -7.75
CA PRO A 375 -13.45 13.28 -7.49
C PRO A 375 -13.83 12.70 -6.13
N SER A 376 -14.95 13.13 -5.54
CA SER A 376 -15.31 12.78 -4.15
C SER A 376 -15.47 11.28 -3.90
N TRP A 377 -15.81 10.52 -4.94
CA TRP A 377 -15.97 9.07 -4.91
C TRP A 377 -14.65 8.28 -4.92
N SER A 378 -13.54 8.93 -5.20
CA SER A 378 -12.21 8.33 -5.14
C SER A 378 -11.61 8.48 -3.74
N TRP A 379 -10.95 7.44 -3.22
CA TRP A 379 -10.20 7.49 -1.97
C TRP A 379 -9.12 8.59 -1.96
N ALA A 380 -8.58 8.97 -3.12
CA ALA A 380 -7.58 10.03 -3.24
C ALA A 380 -8.13 11.45 -3.03
N SER A 381 -9.45 11.59 -2.79
CA SER A 381 -10.12 12.87 -2.53
C SER A 381 -10.00 13.38 -1.09
N ILE A 382 -9.46 12.54 -0.19
CA ILE A 382 -9.19 12.87 1.22
C ILE A 382 -7.74 12.52 1.54
N ASP A 383 -7.15 13.15 2.55
CA ASP A 383 -5.87 12.81 3.16
C ASP A 383 -6.12 12.15 4.50
N GLY A 384 -5.96 10.83 4.56
CA GLY A 384 -6.21 9.99 5.72
C GLY A 384 -6.19 8.51 5.35
N SER A 385 -6.16 7.63 6.36
CA SER A 385 -6.20 6.18 6.13
C SER A 385 -7.62 5.73 5.81
N VAL A 386 -7.76 4.91 4.77
CA VAL A 386 -9.04 4.30 4.37
C VAL A 386 -8.91 2.79 4.41
N THR A 387 -10.05 2.12 4.57
CA THR A 387 -10.19 0.67 4.50
C THR A 387 -11.35 0.31 3.58
N HIS A 388 -11.53 -0.98 3.32
CA HIS A 388 -12.64 -1.54 2.55
C HIS A 388 -13.35 -2.62 3.38
N PRO A 389 -14.62 -2.92 3.10
CA PRO A 389 -15.28 -4.06 3.73
C PRO A 389 -14.63 -5.37 3.28
N ILE A 390 -14.49 -6.31 4.22
CA ILE A 390 -14.13 -7.70 3.89
C ILE A 390 -15.36 -8.37 3.29
N VAL A 391 -15.22 -8.88 2.06
CA VAL A 391 -16.34 -9.41 1.28
C VAL A 391 -16.27 -10.94 1.26
N PHE A 392 -17.24 -11.61 1.88
CA PHE A 392 -17.37 -13.06 1.85
C PHE A 392 -18.42 -13.54 0.84
N GLU A 393 -19.55 -12.84 0.76
CA GLU A 393 -20.63 -13.12 -0.19
C GLU A 393 -21.21 -11.81 -0.72
N LEU A 394 -21.64 -11.86 -1.99
CA LEU A 394 -22.22 -10.72 -2.71
C LEU A 394 -23.66 -11.02 -3.10
N ALA A 395 -24.57 -10.12 -2.72
CA ALA A 395 -25.99 -10.22 -3.08
C ALA A 395 -26.57 -8.84 -3.39
N GLY A 396 -27.64 -8.80 -4.19
CA GLY A 396 -28.46 -7.62 -4.44
C GLY A 396 -27.72 -6.45 -5.11
N ASP A 397 -27.83 -6.29 -6.42
CA ASP A 397 -27.27 -5.13 -7.12
C ASP A 397 -28.32 -3.99 -7.17
N TYR A 398 -28.06 -2.91 -6.43
CA TYR A 398 -29.03 -1.81 -6.24
C TYR A 398 -28.70 -0.54 -7.01
N ALA A 399 -27.55 -0.51 -7.70
CA ALA A 399 -27.14 0.59 -8.56
C ALA A 399 -26.29 0.08 -9.73
N GLU A 400 -26.37 0.80 -10.84
CA GLU A 400 -25.59 0.53 -12.05
C GLU A 400 -24.71 1.72 -12.39
N ILE A 401 -23.47 1.45 -12.81
CA ILE A 401 -22.56 2.45 -13.36
C ILE A 401 -22.70 2.44 -14.88
N LEU A 402 -23.28 3.52 -15.42
CA LEU A 402 -23.54 3.64 -16.85
C LEU A 402 -22.30 4.12 -17.61
N ASP A 403 -21.58 5.09 -17.04
CA ASP A 403 -20.38 5.65 -17.66
C ASP A 403 -19.40 6.19 -16.61
N VAL A 404 -18.11 6.21 -16.96
CA VAL A 404 -17.07 6.88 -16.16
C VAL A 404 -16.19 7.70 -17.09
N SER A 405 -16.20 9.01 -16.89
CA SER A 405 -15.41 9.97 -17.68
C SER A 405 -14.27 10.51 -16.83
N ILE A 406 -13.04 10.44 -17.35
CA ILE A 406 -11.83 10.91 -16.68
C ILE A 406 -11.03 11.86 -17.58
N GLU A 407 -10.55 12.95 -17.00
CA GLU A 407 -9.63 13.91 -17.63
C GLU A 407 -8.34 13.99 -16.80
N PRO A 408 -7.25 13.35 -17.22
CA PRO A 408 -5.99 13.40 -16.50
C PRO A 408 -5.35 14.79 -16.52
N SER A 409 -4.65 15.15 -15.43
CA SER A 409 -3.83 16.37 -15.33
C SER A 409 -2.63 16.38 -16.27
N GLY A 410 -2.12 15.18 -16.62
CA GLY A 410 -1.06 14.94 -17.59
C GLY A 410 -1.48 13.93 -18.66
N GLY A 411 -0.53 13.18 -19.22
CA GLY A 411 -0.79 12.14 -20.23
C GLY A 411 -1.01 10.73 -19.66
N ASP A 412 -1.04 10.57 -18.33
CA ASP A 412 -1.02 9.27 -17.66
C ASP A 412 -2.30 9.03 -16.86
N LEU A 413 -3.02 7.94 -17.16
CA LEU A 413 -4.31 7.58 -16.56
C LEU A 413 -4.21 7.18 -15.08
N VAL A 414 -3.01 6.77 -14.63
CA VAL A 414 -2.75 6.46 -13.21
C VAL A 414 -2.16 7.65 -12.44
N GLY A 415 -2.13 8.84 -13.07
CA GLY A 415 -1.61 10.08 -12.50
C GLY A 415 -2.70 10.97 -11.88
N GLY A 416 -2.34 12.23 -11.60
CA GLY A 416 -3.31 13.22 -11.12
C GLY A 416 -4.41 13.51 -12.14
N LEU A 417 -5.57 13.95 -11.67
CA LEU A 417 -6.76 14.23 -12.50
C LEU A 417 -7.11 15.72 -12.49
N ARG A 418 -7.60 16.24 -13.62
CA ARG A 418 -8.23 17.57 -13.71
C ARG A 418 -9.71 17.50 -13.37
N ARG A 419 -10.35 16.42 -13.81
CA ARG A 419 -11.76 16.14 -13.61
C ARG A 419 -12.00 14.64 -13.74
N ALA A 420 -12.96 14.13 -12.99
CA ALA A 420 -13.54 12.83 -13.24
C ALA A 420 -14.99 12.82 -12.74
N GLN A 421 -15.85 12.05 -13.39
CA GLN A 421 -17.25 11.92 -13.03
C GLN A 421 -17.77 10.53 -13.37
N ILE A 422 -18.75 10.08 -12.61
CA ILE A 422 -19.49 8.85 -12.86
C ILE A 422 -20.92 9.22 -13.24
N THR A 423 -21.46 8.59 -14.27
CA THR A 423 -22.90 8.54 -14.53
C THR A 423 -23.42 7.23 -13.95
N ALA A 424 -24.31 7.33 -12.96
CA ALA A 424 -24.88 6.17 -12.28
C ALA A 424 -26.41 6.20 -12.35
N CYS A 425 -27.00 5.02 -12.31
CA CYS A 425 -28.43 4.80 -12.20
C CYS A 425 -28.72 4.06 -10.90
N GLY A 426 -29.59 4.60 -10.07
CA GLY A 426 -29.85 4.01 -8.76
C GLY A 426 -31.03 4.65 -8.03
N ARG A 427 -31.47 3.99 -6.96
CA ARG A 427 -32.51 4.52 -6.09
C ARG A 427 -31.90 5.50 -5.08
N LEU A 428 -32.19 6.78 -5.25
CA LEU A 428 -31.76 7.82 -4.31
C LEU A 428 -32.80 8.01 -3.20
N ILE A 429 -32.47 7.57 -1.99
CA ILE A 429 -33.34 7.67 -0.83
C ILE A 429 -33.00 8.94 -0.07
N ARG A 430 -33.91 9.92 -0.13
CA ARG A 430 -33.74 11.19 0.57
C ARG A 430 -33.88 10.97 2.08
N ILE A 431 -32.82 11.26 2.82
CA ILE A 431 -32.81 11.26 4.28
C ILE A 431 -32.88 12.70 4.79
N PRO A 432 -33.84 13.02 5.67
CA PRO A 432 -33.96 14.34 6.26
C PRO A 432 -32.75 14.68 7.12
N ARG A 433 -32.64 15.95 7.51
CA ARG A 433 -31.50 16.50 8.23
C ARG A 433 -31.23 15.79 9.57
N PRO A 434 -29.95 15.60 9.97
CA PRO A 434 -29.60 15.04 11.28
C PRO A 434 -30.13 15.89 12.42
N THR A 435 -30.85 15.26 13.33
CA THR A 435 -31.22 15.86 14.62
C THR A 435 -30.25 15.45 15.72
N HIS A 436 -29.61 14.29 15.61
CA HIS A 436 -28.61 13.77 16.55
C HIS A 436 -27.69 12.76 15.84
N PHE A 437 -26.37 12.89 16.00
CA PHE A 437 -25.39 11.92 15.52
C PHE A 437 -24.61 11.35 16.71
N ASN A 438 -24.62 10.03 16.88
CA ASN A 438 -23.87 9.38 17.94
C ASN A 438 -22.49 8.96 17.41
N TRP A 439 -21.45 9.72 17.77
CA TRP A 439 -20.06 9.42 17.35
C TRP A 439 -19.54 8.08 17.88
N ASN A 440 -19.95 7.64 19.08
CA ASN A 440 -19.42 6.41 19.69
C ASN A 440 -19.88 5.15 18.95
N SER A 441 -21.10 5.18 18.41
CA SER A 441 -21.68 4.04 17.66
C SER A 441 -21.81 4.34 16.16
N MET A 442 -21.37 5.53 15.73
CA MET A 442 -21.56 6.07 14.39
C MET A 442 -23.01 5.96 13.88
N HIS A 443 -23.99 5.96 14.80
CA HIS A 443 -25.36 5.57 14.49
C HIS A 443 -26.19 6.76 14.00
N TYR A 444 -26.89 6.56 12.88
CA TYR A 444 -27.89 7.45 12.32
C TYR A 444 -29.02 6.68 11.60
N PHE A 445 -29.03 6.55 10.27
CA PHE A 445 -29.97 5.66 9.52
C PHE A 445 -29.39 4.25 9.32
N GLY A 446 -28.81 3.70 10.40
CA GLY A 446 -27.84 2.61 10.36
C GLY A 446 -26.50 3.10 10.93
N THR A 447 -25.38 2.63 10.39
CA THR A 447 -24.03 3.11 10.73
C THR A 447 -23.52 3.99 9.59
N PHE A 448 -23.29 5.28 9.85
CA PHE A 448 -22.80 6.25 8.87
C PHE A 448 -21.32 6.58 9.11
N HIS A 449 -20.47 6.30 8.12
CA HIS A 449 -19.04 6.65 8.13
C HIS A 449 -18.81 7.84 7.20
N PRO A 450 -18.69 9.07 7.73
CA PRO A 450 -18.39 10.24 6.90
C PRO A 450 -16.96 10.18 6.34
N ASP A 451 -16.72 10.76 5.15
CA ASP A 451 -15.36 10.81 4.59
C ASP A 451 -14.48 11.81 5.36
N VAL A 452 -15.06 12.91 5.87
CA VAL A 452 -14.43 13.84 6.81
C VAL A 452 -15.43 14.32 7.86
N ARG A 453 -14.96 14.73 9.05
CA ARG A 453 -15.86 15.14 10.15
C ARG A 453 -16.71 16.35 9.80
N GLU A 454 -16.17 17.27 9.01
CA GLU A 454 -16.84 18.49 8.58
C GLU A 454 -18.02 18.20 7.63
N GLU A 455 -18.17 16.98 7.13
CA GLU A 455 -19.29 16.59 6.27
C GLU A 455 -20.54 16.17 7.03
N ILE A 456 -20.46 16.00 8.35
CA ILE A 456 -21.66 15.92 9.20
C ILE A 456 -22.22 17.34 9.32
N VAL A 457 -22.87 17.77 8.25
CA VAL A 457 -23.47 19.09 8.13
C VAL A 457 -24.98 19.01 8.27
N ASP A 458 -25.51 20.20 8.41
CA ASP A 458 -26.90 20.50 8.65
C ASP A 458 -27.77 20.45 7.37
N THR A 459 -27.65 19.36 6.60
CA THR A 459 -28.20 19.25 5.24
C THR A 459 -29.09 18.02 5.04
N THR A 460 -29.74 17.94 3.87
CA THR A 460 -30.40 16.72 3.38
C THR A 460 -29.38 15.78 2.76
N TYR A 461 -29.36 14.52 3.19
CA TYR A 461 -28.55 13.48 2.57
C TYR A 461 -29.38 12.65 1.59
N PHE A 462 -28.69 11.99 0.67
CA PHE A 462 -29.26 10.95 -0.17
C PHE A 462 -28.46 9.68 0.04
N CYS A 463 -29.15 8.60 0.40
CA CYS A 463 -28.58 7.27 0.46
C CYS A 463 -28.74 6.59 -0.88
N LEU A 464 -27.64 6.08 -1.41
CA LEU A 464 -27.62 5.23 -2.59
C LEU A 464 -27.23 3.82 -2.13
N PRO A 465 -28.20 2.92 -1.90
CA PRO A 465 -27.90 1.50 -1.70
C PRO A 465 -27.10 0.99 -2.90
N LEU A 466 -26.01 0.29 -2.63
CA LEU A 466 -25.18 -0.29 -3.67
C LEU A 466 -25.34 -1.80 -3.69
N ARG A 467 -25.17 -2.45 -2.53
CA ARG A 467 -25.12 -3.90 -2.47
C ARG A 467 -25.25 -4.48 -1.06
N GLU A 468 -25.56 -5.76 -0.97
CA GLU A 468 -25.43 -6.55 0.25
C GLU A 468 -24.12 -7.33 0.32
N LEU A 469 -23.53 -7.33 1.52
CA LEU A 469 -22.33 -8.08 1.84
C LEU A 469 -22.66 -9.10 2.92
N GLY A 470 -22.39 -10.37 2.64
CA GLY A 470 -22.48 -11.42 3.65
C GLY A 470 -21.37 -11.27 4.69
N VAL A 471 -21.75 -11.33 5.96
CA VAL A 471 -20.83 -11.45 7.11
C VAL A 471 -21.03 -12.87 7.65
N ASP A 472 -19.96 -13.61 7.95
CA ASP A 472 -19.99 -15.01 8.43
C ASP A 472 -21.28 -15.38 9.19
N GLY A 473 -22.18 -16.14 8.53
CA GLY A 473 -23.52 -16.46 9.04
C GLY A 473 -24.65 -16.19 8.01
N PRO A 474 -25.94 -16.27 8.41
CA PRO A 474 -27.08 -16.06 7.50
C PRO A 474 -27.43 -14.59 7.26
N TYR A 475 -26.65 -13.64 7.81
CA TYR A 475 -26.99 -12.22 7.82
C TYR A 475 -26.21 -11.45 6.75
N HIS A 476 -26.94 -10.65 5.97
CA HIS A 476 -26.38 -9.75 4.98
C HIS A 476 -26.49 -8.30 5.48
N SER A 477 -25.38 -7.56 5.45
CA SER A 477 -25.39 -6.13 5.70
C SER A 477 -25.68 -5.39 4.39
N LEU A 478 -26.60 -4.42 4.40
CA LEU A 478 -26.80 -3.52 3.25
C LEU A 478 -25.78 -2.38 3.31
N TRP A 479 -25.05 -2.16 2.22
CA TRP A 479 -24.05 -1.10 2.08
C TRP A 479 -24.39 -0.13 0.96
N GLY A 480 -24.03 1.13 1.13
CA GLY A 480 -24.25 2.14 0.12
C GLY A 480 -23.50 3.45 0.37
N LEU A 481 -23.65 4.39 -0.57
CA LEU A 481 -23.05 5.71 -0.47
C LEU A 481 -24.00 6.69 0.22
N VAL A 482 -23.41 7.64 0.95
CA VAL A 482 -24.09 8.85 1.38
C VAL A 482 -23.60 9.99 0.50
N ILE A 483 -24.54 10.64 -0.20
CA ILE A 483 -24.23 11.68 -1.17
C ILE A 483 -25.05 12.95 -0.90
N VAL A 484 -24.50 14.11 -1.28
CA VAL A 484 -25.13 15.43 -1.16
C VAL A 484 -25.11 16.15 -2.51
N PRO A 485 -26.10 17.02 -2.82
CA PRO A 485 -26.10 17.80 -4.04
C PRO A 485 -24.83 18.64 -4.22
N ALA A 486 -24.26 18.61 -5.42
CA ALA A 486 -23.05 19.36 -5.75
C ALA A 486 -23.37 20.81 -6.15
N GLY A 487 -23.42 21.72 -5.18
CA GLY A 487 -23.60 23.17 -5.41
C GLY A 487 -25.02 23.68 -5.16
N SER A 488 -25.19 25.02 -5.12
CA SER A 488 -26.48 25.69 -5.06
C SER A 488 -27.12 25.70 -6.45
N ASP A 489 -27.53 24.54 -6.96
CA ASP A 489 -28.31 24.50 -8.19
C ASP A 489 -29.67 25.18 -7.91
N THR A 490 -29.69 26.48 -8.18
CA THR A 490 -30.82 27.41 -8.08
C THR A 490 -31.67 27.39 -9.35
N ARG A 491 -31.40 26.43 -10.26
CA ARG A 491 -32.31 26.11 -11.35
C ARG A 491 -33.47 25.34 -10.76
N GLN A 492 -34.68 25.76 -11.13
CA GLN A 492 -35.97 25.25 -10.69
C GLN A 492 -36.26 23.79 -11.13
N ASP A 493 -35.24 22.93 -11.23
CA ASP A 493 -35.43 21.49 -11.27
C ASP A 493 -35.55 20.99 -9.82
N THR A 494 -36.67 20.34 -9.52
CA THR A 494 -36.99 19.85 -8.17
C THR A 494 -36.10 18.69 -7.71
N HIS A 495 -35.18 18.20 -8.57
CA HIS A 495 -34.31 17.07 -8.30
C HIS A 495 -32.87 17.37 -8.75
N PRO A 496 -31.89 17.49 -7.83
CA PRO A 496 -30.50 17.69 -8.20
C PRO A 496 -30.00 16.49 -9.01
N ARG A 497 -29.30 16.75 -10.12
CA ARG A 497 -28.75 15.71 -11.00
C ARG A 497 -27.26 15.43 -10.77
N THR A 498 -26.60 16.23 -9.94
CA THR A 498 -25.17 16.10 -9.65
C THR A 498 -24.94 16.06 -8.15
N PHE A 499 -24.15 15.08 -7.71
CA PHE A 499 -23.89 14.81 -6.30
C PHE A 499 -22.40 14.68 -6.02
N LYS A 500 -22.04 14.86 -4.75
CA LYS A 500 -20.75 14.51 -4.17
C LYS A 500 -20.96 13.47 -3.09
N ARG A 501 -20.06 12.49 -3.03
CA ARG A 501 -19.96 11.55 -1.93
C ARG A 501 -19.46 12.28 -0.69
N VAL A 502 -20.05 11.93 0.46
CA VAL A 502 -19.66 12.41 1.79
C VAL A 502 -19.48 11.27 2.80
N GLY A 503 -19.48 10.03 2.34
CA GLY A 503 -19.32 8.86 3.18
C GLY A 503 -20.06 7.64 2.65
N ILE A 504 -20.12 6.62 3.50
CA ILE A 504 -20.89 5.39 3.28
C ILE A 504 -21.86 5.15 4.41
N PHE A 505 -22.88 4.34 4.17
CA PHE A 505 -23.68 3.77 5.23
C PHE A 505 -23.67 2.24 5.15
N ARG A 506 -23.84 1.61 6.32
CA ARG A 506 -24.15 0.19 6.42
C ARG A 506 -25.29 -0.07 7.38
N ILE A 507 -26.09 -1.08 7.09
CA ILE A 507 -27.17 -1.56 7.96
C ILE A 507 -26.90 -3.05 8.19
N ASP A 508 -26.36 -3.37 9.36
CA ASP A 508 -25.87 -4.72 9.70
C ASP A 508 -26.96 -5.63 10.27
N THR A 509 -28.00 -5.03 10.84
CA THR A 509 -29.11 -5.73 11.50
C THR A 509 -30.40 -4.93 11.35
N GLY A 510 -31.55 -5.59 11.49
CA GLY A 510 -32.86 -4.95 11.40
C GLY A 510 -33.40 -4.87 9.96
N GLU A 511 -34.50 -4.13 9.78
CA GLU A 511 -35.12 -3.95 8.47
C GLU A 511 -34.55 -2.69 7.79
N PRO A 512 -33.77 -2.80 6.68
CA PRO A 512 -33.11 -1.67 6.04
C PRO A 512 -34.05 -0.57 5.56
N LEU A 513 -35.27 -0.89 5.16
CA LEU A 513 -36.26 0.12 4.79
C LEU A 513 -36.62 1.01 5.97
N GLU A 514 -36.78 0.47 7.18
CA GLU A 514 -37.11 1.26 8.37
C GLU A 514 -35.97 2.23 8.70
N HIS A 515 -34.73 1.73 8.67
CA HIS A 515 -33.53 2.55 8.86
C HIS A 515 -33.45 3.69 7.85
N LEU A 516 -33.84 3.44 6.60
CA LEU A 516 -33.83 4.42 5.52
C LEU A 516 -35.11 5.27 5.44
N THR A 517 -35.95 5.27 6.48
CA THR A 517 -37.22 6.02 6.56
C THR A 517 -38.23 5.67 5.46
N GLN A 518 -38.12 4.47 4.90
CA GLN A 518 -39.05 3.88 3.93
C GLN A 518 -40.02 2.92 4.63
N ARG A 519 -41.10 2.52 3.94
CA ARG A 519 -42.04 1.50 4.41
C ARG A 519 -42.21 0.43 3.34
N LYS A 520 -42.39 -0.81 3.78
CA LYS A 520 -42.81 -1.93 2.91
C LYS A 520 -44.13 -1.60 2.23
N PRO A 521 -44.27 -1.84 0.91
CA PRO A 521 -45.57 -1.82 0.24
C PRO A 521 -46.52 -2.86 0.86
N GLU A 522 -47.83 -2.58 0.84
CA GLU A 522 -48.84 -3.54 1.32
C GLU A 522 -48.83 -4.82 0.45
N GLY A 523 -48.69 -5.99 1.08
CA GLY A 523 -48.69 -7.29 0.39
C GLY A 523 -47.31 -7.81 -0.01
N TRP A 524 -46.24 -7.11 0.33
CA TRP A 524 -44.87 -7.57 0.08
C TRP A 524 -44.55 -8.85 0.88
N LYS A 525 -44.08 -9.90 0.20
CA LYS A 525 -43.68 -11.16 0.81
C LYS A 525 -42.16 -11.18 0.98
N ASP A 526 -41.69 -11.35 2.21
CA ASP A 526 -40.28 -11.58 2.47
C ASP A 526 -39.85 -12.89 1.78
N THR A 527 -39.00 -12.80 0.76
CA THR A 527 -38.40 -13.95 0.09
C THR A 527 -37.09 -14.35 0.78
N GLU A 528 -36.69 -15.63 0.68
CA GLU A 528 -35.41 -16.12 1.24
C GLU A 528 -34.18 -15.43 0.63
N LYS A 529 -34.33 -14.80 -0.54
CA LYS A 529 -33.38 -13.84 -1.09
C LYS A 529 -33.84 -12.44 -0.70
N THR A 530 -33.01 -11.74 0.05
CA THR A 530 -33.20 -10.39 0.58
C THR A 530 -33.24 -9.34 -0.55
N ALA A 531 -34.36 -9.23 -1.26
CA ALA A 531 -34.60 -8.02 -2.05
C ALA A 531 -35.16 -6.97 -1.09
N TRP A 532 -34.36 -5.98 -0.68
CA TRP A 532 -34.79 -4.95 0.27
C TRP A 532 -35.58 -3.81 -0.38
N PHE A 533 -35.76 -3.83 -1.70
CA PHE A 533 -36.45 -2.79 -2.44
C PHE A 533 -37.38 -3.42 -3.48
N ASP A 534 -38.56 -2.84 -3.64
CA ASP A 534 -39.53 -3.21 -4.69
C ASP A 534 -38.97 -2.86 -6.08
N GLU A 535 -39.05 -3.80 -7.04
CA GLU A 535 -38.59 -3.64 -8.43
C GLU A 535 -39.37 -2.53 -9.17
N ASP A 536 -40.58 -2.19 -8.72
CA ASP A 536 -41.45 -1.20 -9.34
C ASP A 536 -41.11 0.27 -8.98
N ILE A 537 -40.09 0.50 -8.13
CA ILE A 537 -39.73 1.85 -7.67
C ILE A 537 -38.72 2.50 -8.64
N PRO A 538 -38.98 3.75 -9.11
CA PRO A 538 -38.18 4.34 -10.18
C PRO A 538 -36.72 4.60 -9.78
N MET A 539 -35.81 4.11 -10.62
CA MET A 539 -34.39 4.44 -10.61
C MET A 539 -34.19 5.84 -11.23
N SER A 540 -33.18 6.56 -10.75
CA SER A 540 -32.81 7.87 -11.30
C SER A 540 -31.38 7.84 -11.83
N GLU A 541 -31.17 8.45 -12.99
CA GLU A 541 -29.83 8.74 -13.51
C GLU A 541 -29.30 10.03 -12.89
N PHE A 542 -28.06 10.00 -12.43
CA PHE A 542 -27.38 11.13 -11.83
C PHE A 542 -25.86 11.08 -12.05
N LEU A 543 -25.22 12.21 -11.82
CA LEU A 543 -23.77 12.37 -11.87
C LEU A 543 -23.18 12.38 -10.45
N LEU A 544 -22.06 11.66 -10.27
CA LEU A 544 -21.24 11.71 -9.06
C LEU A 544 -19.86 12.29 -9.41
N ILE A 545 -19.47 13.39 -8.74
CA ILE A 545 -18.27 14.17 -9.07
C ILE A 545 -17.24 14.26 -7.96
#